data_AF-A0A552FE55-F1
#
_entry.id   AF-A0A552FE55-F1
#
_cell.length_a   1.000
_cell.length_b   1.000
_cell.length_c   1.000
_cell.angle_alpha   90.00
_cell.angle_beta   90.00
_cell.angle_gamma   90.00
#
_symmetry.space_group_name_H-M   'P 1'
#
loop_
_entity.id
_entity.type
_entity.pdbx_description
1 polymer ?
#
loop_
_entity_poly.entity_id
_entity_poly.type
_entity_poly.pdbx_seq_one_letter_code
_entity_poly.pdbx_strand_id
1 'polypeptide(L)'
;MTTQGIIKPDEKVELIRGEIIKMSPMGTRHAAGIDRLIQLLYQKLGQKIILRVQNPIRLNNNSQPEPDLSLLIPRSDFYVAAHPCPQDIYLIIEVSDSTIDYDRNTKISLYAEANIQEVWIINLKEECLEVYRHPLHGSYQNIQKYSINERVFITSFPDIEFTMEEYEKMTTQGIIKPDEKVELIRGEIIKMSPMGTRHAAGIARLTQLLYQKFGNLILLGVQNPIRLNNNSQPEPDLSLLIPRSDFYVAAYPCPQDIYLIIEVSDSTIDYDRYTKIPLYAEANIKEVWIVNLKEECLEVYRHPLHGSYQAIQKYYRGESIFIESFSEIELTLIEILGNIC
;
A
#
# COMPACT_ATOMS: atom_id res chain seq x y z
N MET A 1 5.94 18.02 -15.20
CA MET A 1 5.77 19.40 -15.69
C MET A 1 4.87 20.13 -14.70
N THR A 2 5.44 20.99 -13.86
CA THR A 2 4.70 21.88 -12.97
C THR A 2 4.68 23.27 -13.61
N THR A 3 3.66 23.57 -14.40
CA THR A 3 3.40 24.94 -14.88
C THR A 3 1.91 25.14 -15.05
N GLN A 4 1.41 26.22 -14.44
CA GLN A 4 0.02 26.65 -14.22
C GLN A 4 -0.66 26.03 -12.99
N GLY A 5 -0.78 26.86 -11.94
CA GLY A 5 -1.27 26.50 -10.62
C GLY A 5 -2.76 26.19 -10.58
N ILE A 6 -3.12 24.95 -10.93
CA ILE A 6 -4.48 24.40 -10.77
C ILE A 6 -4.54 23.35 -9.64
N ILE A 7 -3.41 22.72 -9.30
CA ILE A 7 -3.32 21.71 -8.25
C ILE A 7 -2.50 22.28 -7.09
N LYS A 8 -3.02 22.19 -5.86
CA LYS A 8 -2.16 22.42 -4.69
C LYS A 8 -1.20 21.22 -4.56
N PRO A 9 0.05 21.41 -4.10
CA PRO A 9 1.07 20.35 -4.05
C PRO A 9 0.67 19.09 -3.25
N ASP A 10 -0.40 19.17 -2.48
CA ASP A 10 -0.92 18.22 -1.52
C ASP A 10 -2.21 17.51 -1.98
N GLU A 11 -2.72 17.71 -3.20
CA GLU A 11 -3.89 16.95 -3.68
C GLU A 11 -3.49 15.60 -4.28
N LYS A 12 -4.02 14.49 -3.74
CA LYS A 12 -3.81 13.14 -4.29
C LYS A 12 -4.66 12.93 -5.53
N VAL A 13 -3.98 12.74 -6.65
CA VAL A 13 -4.60 12.74 -7.97
C VAL A 13 -3.98 11.69 -8.87
N GLU A 14 -4.79 11.12 -9.75
CA GLU A 14 -4.30 10.34 -10.88
C GLU A 14 -4.25 11.23 -12.13
N LEU A 15 -3.26 10.99 -13.00
CA LEU A 15 -3.26 11.56 -14.34
C LEU A 15 -3.87 10.53 -15.30
N ILE A 16 -5.02 10.83 -15.89
CA ILE A 16 -5.75 9.92 -16.78
C ILE A 16 -6.05 10.64 -18.08
N ARG A 17 -5.44 10.20 -19.18
CA ARG A 17 -5.58 10.82 -20.52
C ARG A 17 -5.36 12.34 -20.53
N GLY A 18 -4.45 12.83 -19.69
CA GLY A 18 -4.13 14.25 -19.55
C GLY A 18 -5.04 15.01 -18.57
N GLU A 19 -6.05 14.37 -18.00
CA GLU A 19 -6.93 14.92 -16.98
C GLU A 19 -6.46 14.50 -15.58
N ILE A 20 -6.68 15.37 -14.60
CA ILE A 20 -6.32 15.16 -13.20
C ILE A 20 -7.58 14.69 -12.46
N ILE A 21 -7.58 13.47 -11.94
CA ILE A 21 -8.72 12.85 -11.26
C ILE A 21 -8.43 12.77 -9.75
N LYS A 22 -9.34 13.29 -8.91
CA LYS A 22 -9.22 13.23 -7.44
C LYS A 22 -9.64 11.86 -6.92
N MET A 23 -8.89 11.33 -5.95
CA MET A 23 -9.22 10.05 -5.29
C MET A 23 -10.04 10.23 -4.02
N SER A 24 -10.86 9.23 -3.69
CA SER A 24 -11.63 9.12 -2.44
C SER A 24 -10.80 8.46 -1.32
N PRO A 25 -11.03 8.81 -0.04
CA PRO A 25 -10.47 8.06 1.09
C PRO A 25 -10.89 6.60 1.09
N MET A 26 -9.99 5.77 1.61
CA MET A 26 -10.19 4.34 1.69
C MET A 26 -11.08 3.98 2.89
N GLY A 27 -12.05 3.09 2.69
CA GLY A 27 -12.86 2.51 3.76
C GLY A 27 -12.24 1.24 4.37
N THR A 28 -12.71 0.81 5.55
CA THR A 28 -12.17 -0.38 6.24
C THR A 28 -12.28 -1.67 5.43
N ARG A 29 -13.37 -1.87 4.67
CA ARG A 29 -13.56 -3.05 3.80
C ARG A 29 -12.50 -3.11 2.69
N HIS A 30 -12.19 -1.96 2.08
CA HIS A 30 -11.17 -1.83 1.05
C HIS A 30 -9.79 -2.09 1.64
N ALA A 31 -9.42 -1.40 2.72
CA ALA A 31 -8.14 -1.56 3.41
C ALA A 31 -7.87 -3.02 3.83
N ALA A 32 -8.86 -3.67 4.46
CA ALA A 32 -8.75 -5.07 4.86
C ALA A 32 -8.67 -6.04 3.67
N GLY A 33 -9.33 -5.72 2.56
CA GLY A 33 -9.22 -6.46 1.30
C GLY A 33 -7.79 -6.39 0.75
N ILE A 34 -7.17 -5.22 0.78
CA ILE A 34 -5.78 -5.00 0.38
C ILE A 34 -4.82 -5.80 1.26
N ASP A 35 -4.91 -5.67 2.59
CA ASP A 35 -4.00 -6.35 3.53
C ASP A 35 -4.00 -7.87 3.35
N ARG A 36 -5.19 -8.43 3.11
CA ARG A 36 -5.36 -9.86 2.85
C ARG A 36 -4.77 -10.29 1.52
N LEU A 37 -5.00 -9.51 0.46
CA LEU A 37 -4.41 -9.81 -0.84
C LEU A 37 -2.89 -9.77 -0.76
N ILE A 38 -2.32 -8.79 -0.05
CA ILE A 38 -0.89 -8.72 0.19
C ILE A 38 -0.41 -10.00 0.89
N GLN A 39 -1.06 -10.40 2.00
CA GLN A 39 -0.70 -11.64 2.72
C GLN A 39 -0.78 -12.88 1.80
N LEU A 40 -1.89 -13.04 1.07
CA LEU A 40 -2.12 -14.18 0.18
C LEU A 40 -1.09 -14.24 -0.95
N LEU A 41 -0.81 -13.10 -1.59
CA LEU A 41 0.14 -12.98 -2.69
C LEU A 41 1.55 -13.29 -2.22
N TYR A 42 2.02 -12.76 -1.09
CA TYR A 42 3.35 -13.10 -0.58
C TYR A 42 3.46 -14.53 -0.07
N GLN A 43 2.40 -15.11 0.50
CA GLN A 43 2.38 -16.54 0.87
C GLN A 43 2.56 -17.46 -0.34
N LYS A 44 1.90 -17.16 -1.47
CA LYS A 44 1.93 -18.02 -2.67
C LYS A 44 3.07 -17.71 -3.63
N LEU A 45 3.40 -16.44 -3.82
CA LEU A 45 4.36 -15.98 -4.83
C LEU A 45 5.72 -15.58 -4.23
N GLY A 46 5.75 -15.12 -2.99
CA GLY A 46 6.99 -14.71 -2.31
C GLY A 46 7.82 -13.75 -3.16
N GLN A 47 9.11 -14.08 -3.35
CA GLN A 47 10.08 -13.28 -4.11
C GLN A 47 9.90 -13.32 -5.65
N LYS A 48 8.93 -14.09 -6.17
CA LYS A 48 8.68 -14.16 -7.63
C LYS A 48 8.10 -12.85 -8.18
N ILE A 49 7.62 -11.96 -7.30
CA ILE A 49 7.02 -10.68 -7.63
C ILE A 49 7.59 -9.57 -6.75
N ILE A 50 7.47 -8.33 -7.21
CA ILE A 50 7.43 -7.15 -6.33
C ILE A 50 5.98 -6.67 -6.29
N LEU A 51 5.42 -6.46 -5.10
CA LEU A 51 4.09 -5.89 -4.95
C LEU A 51 4.20 -4.38 -4.68
N ARG A 52 3.55 -3.56 -5.53
CA ARG A 52 3.30 -2.14 -5.24
C ARG A 52 1.84 -1.96 -4.87
N VAL A 53 1.60 -1.29 -3.76
CA VAL A 53 0.28 -1.02 -3.20
C VAL A 53 -0.04 0.46 -3.44
N GLN A 54 -1.19 0.78 -4.04
CA GLN A 54 -1.70 2.16 -4.18
C GLN A 54 -0.68 3.19 -4.70
N ASN A 55 0.10 2.81 -5.71
CA ASN A 55 1.21 3.61 -6.22
C ASN A 55 1.16 3.80 -7.74
N PRO A 56 1.63 4.95 -8.26
CA PRO A 56 1.53 5.22 -9.69
C PRO A 56 2.31 4.23 -10.55
N ILE A 57 1.69 3.84 -11.66
CA ILE A 57 2.34 3.18 -12.80
C ILE A 57 2.32 4.12 -14.00
N ARG A 58 3.31 4.05 -14.89
CA ARG A 58 3.38 4.90 -16.08
C ARG A 58 2.91 4.14 -17.30
N LEU A 59 1.67 4.37 -17.74
CA LEU A 59 1.12 3.72 -18.93
C LEU A 59 1.60 4.41 -20.22
N ASN A 60 1.62 5.74 -20.24
CA ASN A 60 2.12 6.55 -21.35
C ASN A 60 2.47 7.97 -20.85
N ASN A 61 2.76 8.91 -21.77
CA ASN A 61 3.19 10.27 -21.41
C ASN A 61 2.09 11.09 -20.70
N ASN A 62 0.83 10.71 -20.86
CA ASN A 62 -0.33 11.46 -20.38
C ASN A 62 -1.19 10.60 -19.43
N SER A 63 -0.70 9.46 -18.94
CA SER A 63 -1.47 8.60 -18.05
C SER A 63 -0.58 7.89 -17.03
N GLN A 64 -0.85 8.18 -15.75
CA GLN A 64 -0.25 7.58 -14.58
C GLN A 64 -1.33 7.26 -13.53
N PRO A 65 -2.11 6.17 -13.74
CA PRO A 65 -3.06 5.71 -12.73
C PRO A 65 -2.33 5.15 -11.51
N GLU A 66 -3.03 5.09 -10.39
CA GLU A 66 -2.65 4.44 -9.14
C GLU A 66 -3.53 3.20 -8.93
N PRO A 67 -3.10 2.02 -9.39
CA PRO A 67 -3.81 0.79 -9.10
C PRO A 67 -3.70 0.43 -7.63
N ASP A 68 -4.72 -0.25 -7.10
CA ASP A 68 -4.69 -0.74 -5.73
C ASP A 68 -3.53 -1.71 -5.47
N LEU A 69 -3.31 -2.67 -6.37
CA LEU A 69 -2.12 -3.52 -6.37
C LEU A 69 -1.55 -3.68 -7.78
N SER A 70 -0.23 -3.59 -7.89
CA SER A 70 0.53 -3.96 -9.08
C SER A 70 1.52 -5.06 -8.74
N LEU A 71 1.37 -6.22 -9.38
CA LEU A 71 2.33 -7.32 -9.30
C LEU A 71 3.35 -7.12 -10.41
N LEU A 72 4.60 -6.85 -10.02
CA LEU A 72 5.66 -6.44 -10.91
C LEU A 72 6.71 -7.53 -11.07
N ILE A 73 7.41 -7.48 -12.20
CA ILE A 73 8.63 -8.25 -12.44
C ILE A 73 9.69 -7.83 -11.39
N PRO A 74 10.34 -8.77 -10.70
CA PRO A 74 11.38 -8.44 -9.73
C PRO A 74 12.54 -7.67 -10.37
N ARG A 75 12.92 -6.55 -9.75
CA ARG A 75 14.14 -5.79 -10.05
C ARG A 75 14.87 -5.48 -8.75
N SER A 76 16.19 -5.53 -8.79
CA SER A 76 17.03 -5.26 -7.61
C SER A 76 16.88 -3.83 -7.07
N ASP A 77 16.50 -2.88 -7.92
CA ASP A 77 16.29 -1.47 -7.58
C ASP A 77 14.85 -1.17 -7.12
N PHE A 78 13.95 -2.15 -7.06
CA PHE A 78 12.54 -1.95 -6.69
C PHE A 78 11.85 -0.79 -7.44
N TYR A 79 12.27 -0.54 -8.68
CA TYR A 79 11.76 0.56 -9.51
C TYR A 79 12.00 1.96 -8.91
N VAL A 80 13.15 2.18 -8.25
CA VAL A 80 13.59 3.52 -7.81
C VAL A 80 13.78 4.46 -8.99
N ALA A 81 14.39 3.99 -10.08
CA ALA A 81 14.79 4.84 -11.20
C ALA A 81 13.60 5.43 -11.99
N ALA A 82 12.47 4.72 -12.03
CA ALA A 82 11.24 5.18 -12.69
C ALA A 82 10.03 4.34 -12.24
N HIS A 83 8.83 4.92 -12.37
CA HIS A 83 7.59 4.14 -12.22
C HIS A 83 7.55 2.98 -13.24
N PRO A 84 7.04 1.80 -12.84
CA PRO A 84 6.84 0.65 -13.73
C PRO A 84 6.04 1.05 -14.96
N CYS A 85 6.42 0.50 -16.12
CA CYS A 85 5.66 0.63 -17.36
C CYS A 85 4.90 -0.68 -17.68
N PRO A 86 4.05 -0.72 -18.71
CA PRO A 86 3.25 -1.91 -18.99
C PRO A 86 4.02 -3.23 -19.12
N GLN A 87 5.26 -3.18 -19.60
CA GLN A 87 6.12 -4.35 -19.76
C GLN A 87 6.62 -4.93 -18.43
N ASP A 88 6.54 -4.16 -17.36
CA ASP A 88 7.00 -4.53 -16.02
C ASP A 88 5.94 -5.23 -15.17
N ILE A 89 4.70 -5.35 -15.69
CA ILE A 89 3.52 -5.71 -14.90
C ILE A 89 3.07 -7.12 -15.28
N TYR A 90 3.01 -8.01 -14.29
CA TYR A 90 2.34 -9.31 -14.43
C TYR A 90 0.83 -9.20 -14.31
N LEU A 91 0.36 -8.40 -13.35
CA LEU A 91 -1.06 -8.26 -13.03
C LEU A 91 -1.33 -6.91 -12.36
N ILE A 92 -2.42 -6.25 -12.74
CA ILE A 92 -3.04 -5.18 -11.96
C ILE A 92 -4.26 -5.73 -11.24
N ILE A 93 -4.45 -5.36 -9.97
CA ILE A 93 -5.67 -5.65 -9.21
C ILE A 93 -6.25 -4.33 -8.73
N GLU A 94 -7.54 -4.12 -9.00
CA GLU A 94 -8.38 -3.09 -8.39
C GLU A 94 -9.34 -3.74 -7.40
N VAL A 95 -9.52 -3.14 -6.23
CA VAL A 95 -10.48 -3.57 -5.21
C VAL A 95 -11.60 -2.55 -5.19
N SER A 96 -12.75 -2.90 -5.76
CA SER A 96 -13.84 -1.95 -5.98
C SER A 96 -15.02 -2.23 -5.06
N ASP A 97 -15.35 -1.27 -4.19
CA ASP A 97 -16.67 -1.21 -3.52
C ASP A 97 -17.56 -0.18 -4.24
N SER A 98 -17.43 1.10 -3.89
CA SER A 98 -18.21 2.19 -4.51
C SER A 98 -17.62 2.70 -5.83
N THR A 99 -16.41 2.31 -6.20
CA THR A 99 -15.68 2.79 -7.39
C THR A 99 -15.84 1.91 -8.63
N ILE A 100 -16.64 0.84 -8.54
CA ILE A 100 -16.75 -0.18 -9.59
C ILE A 100 -17.04 0.39 -10.99
N ASP A 101 -17.87 1.43 -11.09
CA ASP A 101 -18.18 2.07 -12.37
C ASP A 101 -16.99 2.83 -12.94
N TYR A 102 -16.18 3.47 -12.09
CA TYR A 102 -14.94 4.13 -12.53
C TYR A 102 -13.91 3.10 -12.99
N ASP A 103 -13.73 2.03 -12.22
CA ASP A 103 -12.77 0.97 -12.54
C ASP A 103 -13.14 0.28 -13.86
N ARG A 104 -14.41 -0.14 -14.01
CA ARG A 104 -14.90 -0.80 -15.24
C ARG A 104 -14.89 0.12 -16.46
N ASN A 105 -15.38 1.36 -16.34
CA ASN A 105 -15.63 2.21 -17.51
C ASN A 105 -14.44 3.08 -17.89
N THR A 106 -13.52 3.35 -16.95
CA THR A 106 -12.34 4.19 -17.19
C THR A 106 -11.08 3.35 -17.19
N LYS A 107 -10.71 2.76 -16.04
CA LYS A 107 -9.40 2.13 -15.84
C LYS A 107 -9.19 0.89 -16.71
N ILE A 108 -10.19 0.03 -16.85
CA ILE A 108 -10.07 -1.17 -17.72
C ILE A 108 -9.74 -0.82 -19.17
N SER A 109 -10.42 0.16 -19.76
CA SER A 109 -10.09 0.60 -21.14
C SER A 109 -8.69 1.18 -21.23
N LEU A 110 -8.29 1.96 -20.22
CA LEU A 110 -6.97 2.57 -20.13
C LEU A 110 -5.86 1.51 -20.04
N TYR A 111 -6.05 0.45 -19.24
CA TYR A 111 -5.10 -0.65 -19.13
C TYR A 111 -5.01 -1.48 -20.42
N ALA A 112 -6.14 -1.70 -21.09
CA ALA A 112 -6.17 -2.40 -22.37
C ALA A 112 -5.46 -1.61 -23.47
N GLU A 113 -5.65 -0.29 -23.53
CA GLU A 113 -4.94 0.62 -24.45
C GLU A 113 -3.42 0.57 -24.24
N ALA A 114 -3.00 0.47 -22.98
CA ALA A 114 -1.60 0.34 -22.59
C ALA A 114 -1.04 -1.08 -22.76
N ASN A 115 -1.84 -2.03 -23.25
CA ASN A 115 -1.47 -3.43 -23.47
C ASN A 115 -1.06 -4.18 -22.19
N ILE A 116 -1.65 -3.84 -21.04
CA ILE A 116 -1.52 -4.62 -19.80
C ILE A 116 -2.21 -5.97 -20.01
N GLN A 117 -1.46 -7.07 -19.86
CA GLN A 117 -1.92 -8.39 -20.30
C GLN A 117 -3.08 -8.95 -19.46
N GLU A 118 -3.09 -8.64 -18.16
CA GLU A 118 -4.09 -9.14 -17.23
C GLU A 118 -4.44 -8.09 -16.16
N VAL A 119 -5.74 -7.90 -15.93
CA VAL A 119 -6.28 -7.02 -14.89
C VAL A 119 -7.39 -7.75 -14.17
N TRP A 120 -7.39 -7.68 -12.84
CA TRP A 120 -8.42 -8.21 -11.98
C TRP A 120 -9.17 -7.07 -11.30
N ILE A 121 -10.50 -7.12 -11.31
CA ILE A 121 -11.33 -6.31 -10.43
C ILE A 121 -11.93 -7.23 -9.39
N ILE A 122 -11.65 -6.96 -8.12
CA ILE A 122 -12.33 -7.61 -7.02
C ILE A 122 -13.53 -6.75 -6.65
N ASN A 123 -14.70 -7.23 -7.05
CA ASN A 123 -15.95 -6.51 -6.88
C ASN A 123 -16.59 -6.86 -5.54
N LEU A 124 -16.41 -5.99 -4.55
CA LEU A 124 -16.91 -6.15 -3.19
C LEU A 124 -18.44 -6.05 -3.08
N LYS A 125 -19.11 -5.50 -4.11
CA LYS A 125 -20.58 -5.34 -4.14
C LYS A 125 -21.28 -6.56 -4.72
N GLU A 126 -20.73 -7.13 -5.78
CA GLU A 126 -21.24 -8.35 -6.43
C GLU A 126 -20.59 -9.62 -5.88
N GLU A 127 -19.64 -9.50 -4.95
CA GLU A 127 -18.89 -10.61 -4.32
C GLU A 127 -18.28 -11.56 -5.37
N CYS A 128 -17.67 -10.97 -6.40
CA CYS A 128 -17.08 -11.71 -7.51
C CYS A 128 -15.73 -11.13 -7.92
N LEU A 129 -14.94 -11.96 -8.59
CA LEU A 129 -13.71 -11.55 -9.26
C LEU A 129 -13.98 -11.42 -10.75
N GLU A 130 -13.70 -10.26 -11.31
CA GLU A 130 -13.73 -10.01 -12.75
C GLU A 130 -12.31 -10.04 -13.30
N VAL A 131 -12.05 -10.96 -14.22
CA VAL A 131 -10.73 -11.16 -14.81
C VAL A 131 -10.77 -10.74 -16.27
N TYR A 132 -9.88 -9.83 -16.62
CA TYR A 132 -9.73 -9.25 -17.94
C TYR A 132 -8.37 -9.66 -18.52
N ARG A 133 -8.37 -10.34 -19.66
CA ARG A 133 -7.18 -10.86 -20.35
C ARG A 133 -7.22 -10.60 -21.84
N HIS A 134 -6.04 -10.66 -22.45
CA HIS A 134 -5.83 -10.50 -23.88
C HIS A 134 -6.31 -9.12 -24.38
N PRO A 135 -5.58 -8.04 -24.04
CA PRO A 135 -5.88 -6.72 -24.57
C PRO A 135 -5.72 -6.68 -26.09
N LEU A 136 -6.71 -6.14 -26.79
CA LEU A 136 -6.70 -5.94 -28.24
C LEU A 136 -7.51 -4.68 -28.58
N HIS A 137 -6.89 -3.77 -29.33
CA HIS A 137 -7.51 -2.50 -29.77
C HIS A 137 -8.18 -1.70 -28.63
N GLY A 138 -7.54 -1.62 -27.46
CA GLY A 138 -8.07 -0.86 -26.32
C GLY A 138 -9.19 -1.56 -25.53
N SER A 139 -9.40 -2.86 -25.75
CA SER A 139 -10.38 -3.65 -25.00
C SER A 139 -9.87 -5.05 -24.69
N TYR A 140 -10.29 -5.64 -23.58
CA TYR A 140 -9.97 -7.03 -23.24
C TYR A 140 -10.91 -8.00 -23.96
N GLN A 141 -10.33 -9.01 -24.61
CA GLN A 141 -11.11 -9.98 -25.39
C GLN A 141 -11.60 -11.15 -24.55
N ASN A 142 -10.92 -11.46 -23.45
CA ASN A 142 -11.33 -12.49 -22.50
C ASN A 142 -11.74 -11.83 -21.20
N ILE A 143 -13.04 -11.86 -20.91
CA ILE A 143 -13.61 -11.31 -19.67
C ILE A 143 -14.36 -12.46 -18.99
N GLN A 144 -13.95 -12.81 -17.78
CA GLN A 144 -14.54 -13.89 -17.01
C GLN A 144 -14.90 -13.38 -15.62
N LYS A 145 -16.07 -13.81 -15.12
CA LYS A 145 -16.45 -13.59 -13.73
C LYS A 145 -16.31 -14.91 -12.99
N TYR A 146 -15.65 -14.86 -11.85
CA TYR A 146 -15.46 -16.01 -10.96
C TYR A 146 -16.25 -15.77 -9.68
N SER A 147 -17.04 -16.78 -9.33
CA SER A 147 -17.74 -16.88 -8.06
C SER A 147 -16.81 -17.47 -7.00
N ILE A 148 -17.26 -17.44 -5.75
CA ILE A 148 -16.48 -17.80 -4.57
C ILE A 148 -15.68 -19.12 -4.64
N ASN A 149 -16.30 -20.18 -5.14
CA ASN A 149 -15.72 -21.53 -5.10
C ASN A 149 -14.86 -21.84 -6.33
N GLU A 150 -14.74 -20.89 -7.26
CA GLU A 150 -14.01 -21.10 -8.49
C GLU A 150 -12.53 -20.77 -8.28
N ARG A 151 -11.68 -21.54 -8.98
CA ARG A 151 -10.25 -21.36 -8.98
C ARG A 151 -9.84 -20.47 -10.13
N VAL A 152 -8.94 -19.56 -9.87
CA VAL A 152 -8.31 -18.70 -10.87
C VAL A 152 -6.79 -18.79 -10.73
N PHE A 153 -6.09 -18.61 -11.83
CA PHE A 153 -4.64 -18.49 -11.85
C PHE A 153 -4.25 -17.16 -12.50
N ILE A 154 -3.08 -16.65 -12.13
CA ILE A 154 -2.46 -15.52 -12.84
C ILE A 154 -1.80 -16.11 -14.08
N THR A 155 -2.00 -15.51 -15.26
CA THR A 155 -1.49 -16.04 -16.55
C THR A 155 0.02 -16.29 -16.51
N SER A 156 0.76 -15.41 -15.81
CA SER A 156 2.21 -15.52 -15.63
C SER A 156 2.64 -16.57 -14.59
N PHE A 157 1.70 -17.11 -13.82
CA PHE A 157 1.89 -18.12 -12.78
C PHE A 157 0.79 -19.20 -12.83
N PRO A 158 0.68 -19.97 -13.92
CA PRO A 158 -0.45 -20.88 -14.16
C PRO A 158 -0.54 -22.05 -13.16
N ASP A 159 0.58 -22.39 -12.50
CA ASP A 159 0.64 -23.46 -11.50
C ASP A 159 0.21 -23.01 -10.09
N ILE A 160 -0.14 -21.72 -9.93
CA ILE A 160 -0.53 -21.13 -8.65
C ILE A 160 -2.00 -20.74 -8.72
N GLU A 161 -2.83 -21.53 -8.04
CA GLU A 161 -4.26 -21.32 -7.95
C GLU A 161 -4.60 -20.40 -6.76
N PHE A 162 -5.60 -19.55 -6.98
CA PHE A 162 -6.26 -18.69 -6.00
C PHE A 162 -7.76 -19.03 -6.00
N THR A 163 -8.41 -19.00 -4.85
CA THR A 163 -9.88 -19.11 -4.76
C THR A 163 -10.48 -17.84 -4.17
N MET A 164 -11.73 -17.52 -4.54
CA MET A 164 -12.44 -16.42 -3.89
C MET A 164 -12.88 -16.77 -2.46
N GLU A 165 -12.94 -18.05 -2.07
CA GLU A 165 -13.12 -18.45 -0.66
C GLU A 165 -11.91 -18.03 0.22
N GLU A 166 -10.68 -18.06 -0.32
CA GLU A 166 -9.51 -17.47 0.34
C GLU A 166 -9.68 -15.95 0.56
N TYR A 167 -10.59 -15.31 -0.18
CA TYR A 167 -10.92 -13.89 -0.09
C TYR A 167 -12.19 -13.59 0.76
N GLU A 168 -13.22 -14.46 0.75
CA GLU A 168 -14.56 -14.21 1.31
C GLU A 168 -14.76 -14.60 2.79
N LYS A 169 -13.81 -15.28 3.45
CA LYS A 169 -13.86 -15.49 4.93
C LYS A 169 -13.93 -14.19 5.77
N MET A 170 -14.10 -13.04 5.14
CA MET A 170 -13.72 -11.75 5.64
C MET A 170 -14.45 -10.55 4.97
N THR A 171 -15.73 -10.67 4.60
CA THR A 171 -16.59 -9.53 4.22
C THR A 171 -17.75 -9.35 5.21
N THR A 172 -17.65 -8.36 6.11
CA THR A 172 -18.81 -7.84 6.89
C THR A 172 -19.09 -6.38 6.54
N GLN A 173 -20.36 -6.02 6.67
CA GLN A 173 -21.10 -4.92 6.02
C GLN A 173 -20.64 -3.50 6.38
N GLY A 174 -20.79 -2.56 5.45
CA GLY A 174 -21.00 -1.13 5.80
C GLY A 174 -20.36 -0.10 4.87
N ILE A 175 -21.21 0.73 4.28
CA ILE A 175 -20.97 1.78 3.27
C ILE A 175 -20.45 3.07 3.92
N ILE A 176 -19.41 3.69 3.35
CA ILE A 176 -19.08 5.12 3.55
C ILE A 176 -18.58 5.68 2.21
N LYS A 177 -19.11 6.83 1.80
CA LYS A 177 -18.51 7.67 0.74
C LYS A 177 -17.59 8.70 1.38
N PRO A 178 -16.37 8.84 0.88
CA PRO A 178 -15.63 10.06 1.14
C PRO A 178 -15.00 10.63 -0.15
N ASP A 179 -14.87 11.95 -0.21
CA ASP A 179 -14.22 12.67 -1.30
C ASP A 179 -12.89 13.25 -0.79
N GLU A 180 -11.82 13.11 -1.60
CA GLU A 180 -10.43 13.56 -1.39
C GLU A 180 -9.58 12.73 -0.41
N LYS A 181 -8.47 12.14 -0.85
CA LYS A 181 -7.50 11.44 0.02
C LYS A 181 -6.88 12.41 1.03
N VAL A 182 -7.17 12.17 2.30
CA VAL A 182 -6.83 13.05 3.42
C VAL A 182 -6.51 12.23 4.66
N GLU A 183 -5.60 12.73 5.48
CA GLU A 183 -5.46 12.31 6.87
C GLU A 183 -6.32 13.20 7.77
N LEU A 184 -6.97 12.62 8.77
CA LEU A 184 -7.58 13.39 9.84
C LEU A 184 -6.57 13.54 10.96
N ILE A 185 -6.03 14.73 11.22
CA ILE A 185 -5.07 14.96 12.30
C ILE A 185 -5.66 15.94 13.29
N ARG A 186 -5.94 15.48 14.52
CA ARG A 186 -6.58 16.28 15.59
C ARG A 186 -7.88 16.96 15.15
N GLY A 187 -8.67 16.28 14.31
CA GLY A 187 -9.90 16.82 13.74
C GLY A 187 -9.71 17.75 12.53
N GLU A 188 -8.48 18.03 12.09
CA GLU A 188 -8.18 18.78 10.88
C GLU A 188 -7.91 17.84 9.70
N ILE A 189 -8.36 18.22 8.51
CA ILE A 189 -8.19 17.47 7.27
C ILE A 189 -6.86 17.91 6.62
N ILE A 190 -5.89 17.01 6.54
CA ILE A 190 -4.59 17.24 5.90
C ILE A 190 -4.55 16.48 4.57
N LYS A 191 -4.19 17.16 3.48
CA LYS A 191 -4.06 16.52 2.16
C LYS A 191 -2.65 15.97 1.94
N MET A 192 -2.52 14.89 1.16
CA MET A 192 -1.25 14.19 0.92
C MET A 192 -0.66 14.48 -0.48
N SER A 193 0.64 14.75 -0.54
CA SER A 193 1.36 14.93 -1.81
C SER A 193 1.53 13.63 -2.59
N PRO A 194 1.66 13.70 -3.94
CA PRO A 194 1.98 12.54 -4.77
C PRO A 194 3.29 11.88 -4.34
N MET A 195 3.30 10.54 -4.34
CA MET A 195 4.39 9.77 -3.79
C MET A 195 5.52 9.54 -4.82
N GLY A 196 6.76 9.83 -4.43
CA GLY A 196 7.94 9.67 -5.28
C GLY A 196 8.40 8.21 -5.45
N THR A 197 9.17 7.92 -6.50
CA THR A 197 9.63 6.55 -6.82
C THR A 197 10.56 5.95 -5.76
N ARG A 198 11.41 6.76 -5.11
CA ARG A 198 12.29 6.33 -4.01
C ARG A 198 11.48 5.86 -2.80
N HIS A 199 10.45 6.61 -2.43
CA HIS A 199 9.49 6.27 -1.39
C HIS A 199 8.74 4.98 -1.73
N ALA A 200 8.21 4.87 -2.96
CA ALA A 200 7.50 3.68 -3.45
C ALA A 200 8.35 2.41 -3.35
N ALA A 201 9.60 2.51 -3.79
CA ALA A 201 10.54 1.41 -3.75
C ALA A 201 10.92 1.03 -2.31
N GLY A 202 11.02 2.02 -1.41
CA GLY A 202 11.22 1.79 0.02
C GLY A 202 10.09 0.98 0.64
N ILE A 203 8.84 1.40 0.43
CA ILE A 203 7.65 0.68 0.92
C ILE A 203 7.60 -0.74 0.34
N ALA A 204 7.77 -0.90 -0.98
CA ALA A 204 7.70 -2.21 -1.63
C ALA A 204 8.76 -3.17 -1.10
N ARG A 205 10.00 -2.68 -0.91
CA ARG A 205 11.10 -3.46 -0.33
C ARG A 205 10.82 -3.88 1.12
N LEU A 206 10.38 -2.94 1.95
CA LEU A 206 10.05 -3.22 3.35
C LEU A 206 8.88 -4.18 3.46
N THR A 207 7.85 -4.03 2.62
CA THR A 207 6.73 -4.96 2.55
C THR A 207 7.23 -6.38 2.29
N GLN A 208 8.05 -6.56 1.26
CA GLN A 208 8.63 -7.87 0.94
C GLN A 208 9.50 -8.41 2.09
N LEU A 209 10.38 -7.59 2.67
CA LEU A 209 11.26 -7.98 3.78
C LEU A 209 10.47 -8.42 5.01
N LEU A 210 9.47 -7.64 5.41
CA LEU A 210 8.68 -7.91 6.62
C LEU A 210 7.84 -9.18 6.46
N TYR A 211 7.25 -9.43 5.29
CA TYR A 211 6.57 -10.70 5.05
C TYR A 211 7.52 -11.89 5.05
N GLN A 212 8.75 -11.73 4.55
CA GLN A 212 9.76 -12.80 4.61
C GLN A 212 10.20 -13.14 6.03
N LYS A 213 10.37 -12.12 6.88
CA LYS A 213 10.92 -12.27 8.24
C LYS A 213 9.86 -12.67 9.25
N PHE A 214 8.67 -12.09 9.16
CA PHE A 214 7.62 -12.25 10.17
C PHE A 214 6.48 -13.16 9.71
N GLY A 215 6.21 -13.24 8.40
CA GLY A 215 5.12 -14.06 7.85
C GLY A 215 3.80 -13.82 8.57
N ASN A 216 3.23 -14.87 9.17
CA ASN A 216 1.94 -14.82 9.87
C ASN A 216 2.01 -14.37 11.33
N LEU A 217 3.21 -14.00 11.85
CA LEU A 217 3.35 -13.44 13.20
C LEU A 217 2.72 -12.05 13.32
N ILE A 218 2.57 -11.36 12.19
CA ILE A 218 1.99 -10.03 12.07
C ILE A 218 0.91 -10.01 10.99
N LEU A 219 0.06 -9.00 11.05
CA LEU A 219 -0.64 -8.50 9.86
C LEU A 219 0.04 -7.19 9.44
N LEU A 220 0.42 -7.06 8.18
CA LEU A 220 1.07 -5.84 7.69
C LEU A 220 0.05 -4.94 6.99
N GLY A 221 -0.26 -3.80 7.59
CA GLY A 221 -0.99 -2.71 6.94
C GLY A 221 -0.04 -1.88 6.09
N VAL A 222 -0.34 -1.69 4.81
CA VAL A 222 0.51 -0.92 3.87
C VAL A 222 -0.28 0.27 3.34
N GLN A 223 0.13 1.48 3.72
CA GLN A 223 -0.56 2.73 3.33
C GLN A 223 -2.06 2.73 3.72
N ASN A 224 -2.40 2.07 4.84
CA ASN A 224 -3.75 1.93 5.36
C ASN A 224 -3.98 2.83 6.59
N PRO A 225 -5.19 3.40 6.75
CA PRO A 225 -5.49 4.24 7.92
C PRO A 225 -5.47 3.47 9.24
N ILE A 226 -4.96 4.11 10.28
CA ILE A 226 -5.12 3.69 11.68
C ILE A 226 -5.91 4.74 12.45
N ARG A 227 -6.60 4.37 13.53
CA ARG A 227 -7.35 5.31 14.36
C ARG A 227 -6.64 5.54 15.69
N LEU A 228 -6.30 6.79 15.98
CA LEU A 228 -5.68 7.21 17.23
C LEU A 228 -6.73 7.77 18.21
N ASN A 229 -6.37 7.79 19.49
CA ASN A 229 -7.25 8.23 20.60
C ASN A 229 -7.40 9.76 20.71
N ASN A 230 -6.75 10.55 19.86
CA ASN A 230 -6.76 12.01 19.84
C ASN A 230 -7.57 12.59 18.66
N ASN A 231 -8.61 11.87 18.21
CA ASN A 231 -9.41 12.20 17.03
C ASN A 231 -8.58 12.33 15.75
N SER A 232 -7.55 11.49 15.63
CA SER A 232 -6.74 11.40 14.41
C SER A 232 -6.88 10.04 13.76
N GLN A 233 -6.78 10.04 12.43
CA GLN A 233 -6.73 8.89 11.58
C GLN A 233 -5.63 9.08 10.52
N PRO A 234 -4.35 8.96 10.90
CA PRO A 234 -3.25 9.01 9.93
C PRO A 234 -3.20 7.74 9.08
N GLU A 235 -2.49 7.82 7.96
CA GLU A 235 -2.11 6.71 7.09
C GLU A 235 -0.60 6.51 7.19
N PRO A 236 -0.11 5.63 8.07
CA PRO A 236 1.30 5.26 8.08
C PRO A 236 1.68 4.52 6.80
N ASP A 237 2.93 4.66 6.36
CA ASP A 237 3.44 3.89 5.22
C ASP A 237 3.36 2.38 5.48
N LEU A 238 3.73 1.94 6.68
CA LEU A 238 3.58 0.56 7.13
C LEU A 238 3.16 0.50 8.61
N SER A 239 2.27 -0.43 8.93
CA SER A 239 1.90 -0.77 10.30
C SER A 239 2.02 -2.28 10.51
N LEU A 240 2.84 -2.72 11.47
CA LEU A 240 2.88 -4.11 11.91
C LEU A 240 1.82 -4.28 12.99
N LEU A 241 0.76 -5.00 12.66
CA LEU A 241 -0.42 -5.16 13.48
C LEU A 241 -0.48 -6.54 14.12
N ILE A 242 -1.21 -6.63 15.23
CA ILE A 242 -1.65 -7.89 15.81
C ILE A 242 -2.56 -8.58 14.79
N PRO A 243 -2.29 -9.85 14.39
CA PRO A 243 -3.17 -10.56 13.48
C PRO A 243 -4.59 -10.68 14.04
N ARG A 244 -5.58 -10.32 13.23
CA ARG A 244 -7.00 -10.59 13.49
C ARG A 244 -7.60 -11.32 12.32
N SER A 245 -8.50 -12.26 12.60
CA SER A 245 -9.20 -13.03 11.57
C SER A 245 -10.07 -12.16 10.65
N ASP A 246 -10.52 -11.00 11.14
CA ASP A 246 -11.34 -10.05 10.37
C ASP A 246 -10.50 -9.00 9.63
N PHE A 247 -9.17 -9.02 9.71
CA PHE A 247 -8.29 -8.05 9.03
C PHE A 247 -8.70 -6.59 9.29
N TYR A 248 -9.23 -6.29 10.48
CA TYR A 248 -9.71 -4.95 10.84
C TYR A 248 -10.87 -4.40 9.98
N VAL A 249 -11.65 -5.25 9.30
CA VAL A 249 -12.88 -4.83 8.57
C VAL A 249 -13.85 -4.10 9.49
N ALA A 250 -14.03 -4.58 10.72
CA ALA A 250 -15.01 -4.05 11.67
C ALA A 250 -14.64 -2.66 12.23
N ALA A 251 -13.34 -2.33 12.27
CA ALA A 251 -12.83 -1.05 12.73
C ALA A 251 -11.35 -0.90 12.38
N TYR A 252 -10.91 0.31 12.03
CA TYR A 252 -9.48 0.61 11.85
C TYR A 252 -8.65 0.18 13.06
N PRO A 253 -7.40 -0.29 12.84
CA PRO A 253 -6.48 -0.60 13.93
C PRO A 253 -6.31 0.59 14.86
N CYS A 254 -6.21 0.34 16.17
CA CYS A 254 -5.97 1.36 17.17
C CYS A 254 -4.64 1.13 17.90
N PRO A 255 -4.17 2.02 18.79
CA PRO A 255 -2.81 1.93 19.33
C PRO A 255 -2.44 0.59 19.97
N GLN A 256 -3.38 -0.06 20.67
CA GLN A 256 -3.17 -1.38 21.27
C GLN A 256 -3.02 -2.53 20.26
N ASP A 257 -3.41 -2.31 19.00
CA ASP A 257 -3.30 -3.28 17.91
C ASP A 257 -1.94 -3.24 17.20
N ILE A 258 -1.07 -2.29 17.54
CA ILE A 258 0.12 -1.96 16.75
C ILE A 258 1.38 -2.40 17.49
N TYR A 259 2.19 -3.25 16.84
CA TYR A 259 3.54 -3.57 17.29
C TYR A 259 4.53 -2.48 16.90
N LEU A 260 4.45 -1.99 15.66
CA LEU A 260 5.39 -1.01 15.10
C LEU A 260 4.69 -0.19 14.00
N ILE A 261 4.96 1.11 13.97
CA ILE A 261 4.70 1.97 12.80
C ILE A 261 6.03 2.25 12.10
N ILE A 262 6.04 2.24 10.77
CA ILE A 262 7.18 2.68 9.96
C ILE A 262 6.72 3.75 8.98
N GLU A 263 7.39 4.90 9.01
CA GLU A 263 7.33 5.93 7.96
C GLU A 263 8.58 5.82 7.10
N VAL A 264 8.43 5.97 5.79
CA VAL A 264 9.52 6.00 4.82
C VAL A 264 9.67 7.43 4.34
N SER A 265 10.67 8.17 4.80
CA SER A 265 10.76 9.61 4.50
C SER A 265 11.85 9.92 3.48
N ASP A 266 11.47 10.62 2.40
CA ASP A 266 12.43 11.33 1.51
C ASP A 266 12.28 12.85 1.70
N SER A 267 11.26 13.45 1.08
CA SER A 267 10.95 14.88 1.23
C SER A 267 10.00 15.19 2.40
N THR A 268 9.38 14.16 3.01
CA THR A 268 8.37 14.29 4.08
C THR A 268 8.96 14.28 5.49
N ILE A 269 10.29 14.19 5.62
CA ILE A 269 10.99 13.97 6.89
C ILE A 269 10.59 14.94 8.00
N ASP A 270 10.35 16.22 7.68
CA ASP A 270 9.93 17.21 8.67
C ASP A 270 8.48 16.98 9.14
N TYR A 271 7.59 16.60 8.23
CA TYR A 271 6.22 16.24 8.59
C TYR A 271 6.20 15.00 9.49
N ASP A 272 6.97 13.97 9.12
CA ASP A 272 7.04 12.73 9.89
C ASP A 272 7.64 12.98 11.28
N ARG A 273 8.79 13.67 11.38
CA ARG A 273 9.47 13.97 12.64
C ARG A 273 8.69 14.92 13.56
N TYR A 274 8.08 15.97 13.02
CA TYR A 274 7.52 17.05 13.84
C TYR A 274 6.01 17.02 13.96
N THR A 275 5.31 16.24 13.12
CA THR A 275 3.84 16.06 13.19
C THR A 275 3.47 14.65 13.60
N LYS A 276 3.89 13.63 12.82
CA LYS A 276 3.45 12.24 13.04
C LYS A 276 4.08 11.62 14.29
N ILE A 277 5.38 11.83 14.54
CA ILE A 277 6.05 11.26 15.73
C ILE A 277 5.43 11.74 17.05
N PRO A 278 5.22 13.05 17.31
CA PRO A 278 4.51 13.49 18.51
C PRO A 278 3.08 12.93 18.58
N LEU A 279 2.39 12.85 17.43
CA LEU A 279 1.04 12.29 17.35
C LEU A 279 0.99 10.81 17.80
N TYR A 280 1.95 10.01 17.37
CA TYR A 280 2.07 8.61 17.77
C TYR A 280 2.48 8.44 19.23
N ALA A 281 3.35 9.32 19.73
CA ALA A 281 3.73 9.32 21.14
C ALA A 281 2.54 9.66 22.07
N GLU A 282 1.71 10.64 21.70
CA GLU A 282 0.47 10.97 22.42
C GLU A 282 -0.51 9.81 22.45
N ALA A 283 -0.57 9.04 21.36
CA ALA A 283 -1.40 7.84 21.26
C ALA A 283 -0.82 6.61 21.99
N ASN A 284 0.37 6.74 22.59
CA ASN A 284 1.12 5.66 23.24
C ASN A 284 1.46 4.48 22.32
N ILE A 285 1.74 4.75 21.04
CA ILE A 285 2.34 3.74 20.15
C ILE A 285 3.74 3.42 20.67
N LYS A 286 4.00 2.15 20.99
CA LYS A 286 5.21 1.73 21.72
C LYS A 286 6.50 2.02 20.96
N GLU A 287 6.49 1.77 19.65
CA GLU A 287 7.64 1.85 18.78
C GLU A 287 7.27 2.43 17.42
N VAL A 288 8.05 3.40 16.95
CA VAL A 288 7.91 3.99 15.62
C VAL A 288 9.27 4.14 14.98
N TRP A 289 9.36 3.80 13.70
CA TRP A 289 10.57 3.96 12.89
C TRP A 289 10.35 4.99 11.79
N ILE A 290 11.37 5.81 11.53
CA ILE A 290 11.48 6.59 10.29
C ILE A 290 12.66 6.03 9.48
N VAL A 291 12.37 5.48 8.31
CA VAL A 291 13.37 5.10 7.31
C VAL A 291 13.72 6.36 6.52
N ASN A 292 14.79 7.03 6.92
CA ASN A 292 15.22 8.29 6.33
C ASN A 292 16.06 8.02 5.07
N LEU A 293 15.44 8.13 3.90
CA LEU A 293 16.06 7.88 2.60
C LEU A 293 17.07 8.97 2.20
N LYS A 294 17.01 10.15 2.81
CA LYS A 294 17.93 11.26 2.51
C LYS A 294 19.25 11.14 3.28
N GLU A 295 19.17 10.78 4.55
CA GLU A 295 20.34 10.56 5.41
C GLU A 295 20.83 9.10 5.40
N GLU A 296 20.13 8.21 4.69
CA GLU A 296 20.40 6.76 4.64
C GLU A 296 20.55 6.12 6.03
N CYS A 297 19.59 6.44 6.91
CA CYS A 297 19.57 5.90 8.26
C CYS A 297 18.15 5.52 8.68
N LEU A 298 18.06 4.75 9.76
CA LEU A 298 16.83 4.45 10.46
C LEU A 298 16.80 5.24 11.76
N GLU A 299 15.77 6.05 11.96
CA GLU A 299 15.48 6.68 13.24
C GLU A 299 14.46 5.83 13.99
N VAL A 300 14.81 5.39 15.19
CA VAL A 300 13.99 4.51 16.03
C VAL A 300 13.54 5.29 17.26
N TYR A 301 12.23 5.33 17.49
CA TYR A 301 11.57 6.03 18.57
C TYR A 301 10.83 5.03 19.47
N ARG A 302 11.18 4.99 20.75
CA ARG A 302 10.66 4.04 21.75
C ARG A 302 10.34 4.70 23.07
N HIS A 303 9.54 4.00 23.88
CA HIS A 303 9.13 4.42 25.21
C HIS A 303 8.38 5.77 25.20
N PRO A 304 7.15 5.82 24.65
CA PRO A 304 6.35 7.04 24.69
C PRO A 304 6.02 7.42 26.14
N LEU A 305 6.26 8.68 26.49
CA LEU A 305 5.94 9.28 27.78
C LEU A 305 5.54 10.74 27.59
N HIS A 306 4.37 11.12 28.12
CA HIS A 306 3.83 12.48 28.05
C HIS A 306 3.85 13.11 26.64
N GLY A 307 3.51 12.32 25.60
CA GLY A 307 3.45 12.81 24.22
C GLY A 307 4.81 12.92 23.52
N SER A 308 5.87 12.30 24.06
CA SER A 308 7.19 12.26 23.43
C SER A 308 7.88 10.91 23.66
N TYR A 309 8.69 10.48 22.70
CA TYR A 309 9.51 9.28 22.85
C TYR A 309 10.78 9.57 23.65
N GLN A 310 11.06 8.73 24.65
CA GLN A 310 12.21 8.93 25.54
C GLN A 310 13.50 8.27 25.03
N ALA A 311 13.37 7.24 24.18
CA ALA A 311 14.51 6.58 23.56
C ALA A 311 14.48 6.86 22.05
N ILE A 312 15.44 7.65 21.58
CA ILE A 312 15.59 8.02 20.17
C ILE A 312 17.00 7.62 19.73
N GLN A 313 17.09 6.75 18.74
CA GLN A 313 18.36 6.18 18.26
C GLN A 313 18.41 6.23 16.73
N LYS A 314 19.61 6.42 16.18
CA LYS A 314 19.87 6.32 14.75
C LYS A 314 20.72 5.09 14.47
N TYR A 315 20.34 4.35 13.44
CA TYR A 315 21.07 3.19 12.93
C TYR A 315 21.43 3.41 11.47
N TYR A 316 22.59 2.93 11.08
CA TYR A 316 23.21 3.12 9.77
C TYR A 316 23.54 1.77 9.13
N ARG A 317 23.90 1.81 7.83
CA ARG A 317 24.28 0.62 7.07
C ARG A 317 25.36 -0.19 7.81
N GLY A 318 25.15 -1.51 7.88
CA GLY A 318 26.05 -2.45 8.57
C GLY A 318 25.65 -2.74 10.01
N GLU A 319 24.73 -1.96 10.58
CA GLU A 319 24.13 -2.25 11.89
C GLU A 319 22.90 -3.16 11.75
N SER A 320 22.46 -3.68 12.89
CA SER A 320 21.28 -4.52 13.02
C SER A 320 20.35 -3.98 14.10
N ILE A 321 19.06 -4.26 13.94
CA ILE A 321 18.01 -3.86 14.87
C ILE A 321 17.00 -4.98 15.08
N PHE A 322 16.34 -4.95 16.22
CA PHE A 322 15.22 -5.81 16.58
C PHE A 322 14.01 -4.92 16.88
N ILE A 323 12.82 -5.40 16.55
CA ILE A 323 11.57 -4.78 16.99
C ILE A 323 11.37 -5.19 18.45
N GLU A 324 10.97 -4.28 19.35
CA GLU A 324 10.85 -4.60 20.79
C GLU A 324 9.88 -5.76 21.05
N SER A 325 8.83 -5.86 20.24
CA SER A 325 7.84 -6.95 20.33
C SER A 325 8.34 -8.28 19.75
N PHE A 326 9.49 -8.30 19.06
CA PHE A 326 10.08 -9.46 18.38
C PHE A 326 11.61 -9.48 18.55
N SER A 327 12.07 -9.76 19.77
CA SER A 327 13.50 -9.74 20.14
C SER A 327 14.36 -10.81 19.46
N GLU A 328 13.74 -11.79 18.81
CA GLU A 328 14.37 -12.95 18.19
C GLU A 328 14.55 -12.81 16.67
N ILE A 329 13.96 -11.78 16.05
CA ILE A 329 14.00 -11.57 14.59
C ILE A 329 14.90 -10.36 14.29
N GLU A 330 16.10 -10.64 13.81
CA GLU A 330 17.06 -9.60 13.41
C GLU A 330 16.72 -9.02 12.03
N LEU A 331 16.76 -7.69 11.95
CA LEU A 331 16.70 -6.92 10.72
C LEU A 331 18.00 -6.14 10.56
N THR A 332 18.67 -6.29 9.42
CA THR A 332 19.87 -5.50 9.13
C THR A 332 19.51 -4.21 8.41
N LEU A 333 20.29 -3.15 8.62
CA LEU A 333 20.07 -1.87 7.94
C LEU A 333 20.35 -1.96 6.43
N ILE A 334 21.11 -2.96 6.00
CA ILE A 334 21.30 -3.26 4.57
C ILE A 334 19.99 -3.78 3.96
N GLU A 335 19.26 -4.66 4.65
CA GLU A 335 17.95 -5.15 4.20
C GLU A 335 16.90 -4.04 4.18
N ILE A 336 16.85 -3.21 5.23
CA ILE A 336 15.88 -2.12 5.39
C ILE A 336 16.09 -1.03 4.32
N LEU A 337 17.32 -0.53 4.18
CA LEU A 337 17.63 0.56 3.25
C LEU A 337 17.79 0.09 1.80
N GLY A 338 18.11 -1.18 1.58
CA GLY A 338 18.39 -1.74 0.26
C GLY A 338 19.59 -1.09 -0.44
N ASN A 339 19.85 -1.49 -1.68
CA ASN A 339 20.84 -0.81 -2.52
C ASN A 339 20.15 0.36 -3.21
N ILE A 340 20.32 1.57 -2.67
CA ILE A 340 19.87 2.80 -3.33
C ILE A 340 21.01 3.20 -4.28
N CYS A 341 21.10 2.55 -5.43
CA CYS A 341 22.04 2.89 -6.49
C CYS A 341 21.27 3.21 -7.76
#